data_AF-A0A1G4ASY0-F1
#
_entry.id   AF-A0A1G4ASY0-F1
#
_cell.length_a   1.000
_cell.length_b   1.000
_cell.length_c   1.000
_cell.angle_alpha   90.00
_cell.angle_beta   90.00
_cell.angle_gamma   90.00
#
_symmetry.space_group_name_H-M   'P 1'
#
loop_
_entity.id
_entity.type
_entity.pdbx_description
1 polymer ?
#
loop_
_entity_poly.entity_id
_entity_poly.type
_entity_poly.pdbx_seq_one_letter_code
_entity_poly.pdbx_strand_id
1 'polypeptide(L)' 'LKKGNSVYFFYYNIKIKRLSDKLNYKKLKPFKIIKKVLLINYKLKLLNIIRYYLVF' A
#
# COMPACT_ATOMS: atom_id res chain seq x y z
N LEU A 1 -3.63 15.50 1.34
CA LEU A 1 -2.91 14.55 2.22
C LEU A 1 -1.65 15.20 2.76
N LYS A 2 -1.44 15.17 4.08
CA LYS A 2 -0.27 15.76 4.75
C LYS A 2 0.64 14.65 5.32
N LYS A 3 1.90 15.00 5.60
CA LYS A 3 2.83 14.12 6.34
C LYS A 3 2.17 13.71 7.66
N GLY A 4 2.25 12.42 7.99
CA GLY A 4 1.64 11.87 9.19
C GLY A 4 0.22 11.32 9.02
N ASN A 5 -0.49 11.70 7.95
CA ASN A 5 -1.80 11.13 7.66
C ASN A 5 -1.71 9.62 7.38
N SER A 6 -2.75 8.91 7.79
CA SER A 6 -2.96 7.50 7.48
C SER A 6 -3.79 7.35 6.20
N VAL A 7 -3.35 6.50 5.28
CA VAL A 7 -4.01 6.27 3.99
C VAL A 7 -4.17 4.78 3.74
N TYR A 8 -5.31 4.39 3.18
CA TYR A 8 -5.57 3.01 2.79
C TYR A 8 -5.13 2.78 1.34
N PHE A 9 -4.48 1.66 1.07
CA PHE A 9 -4.34 1.17 -0.30
C PHE A 9 -5.60 0.43 -0.71
N PHE A 10 -6.12 0.78 -1.87
CA PHE A 10 -7.28 0.10 -2.43
C PHE A 10 -6.85 -1.01 -3.36
N TYR A 11 -7.47 -2.18 -3.23
CA TYR A 11 -7.15 -3.35 -4.02
C TYR A 11 -7.33 -3.12 -5.54
N TYR A 12 -8.38 -2.41 -5.93
CA TYR A 12 -8.69 -2.11 -7.33
C TYR A 12 -7.60 -1.32 -8.07
N ASN A 13 -6.68 -0.68 -7.33
CA ASN A 13 -5.54 0.05 -7.90
C ASN A 13 -4.27 -0.83 -8.04
N ILE A 14 -4.30 -2.09 -7.63
CA ILE A 14 -3.14 -2.99 -7.64
C ILE A 14 -3.29 -3.98 -8.80
N LYS A 15 -2.33 -3.95 -9.72
CA LYS A 15 -2.26 -4.94 -10.80
C LYS A 15 -1.67 -6.24 -10.27
N ILE A 16 -2.46 -7.30 -10.24
CA ILE A 16 -2.07 -8.62 -9.73
C ILE A 16 -2.01 -9.61 -10.90
N LYS A 17 -0.99 -10.47 -10.92
CA LYS A 17 -0.82 -11.50 -11.96
C LYS A 17 -1.71 -12.73 -11.78
N ARG A 18 -2.02 -13.10 -10.53
CA ARG A 18 -2.83 -14.26 -10.16
C ARG A 18 -3.91 -13.84 -9.17
N LEU A 19 -5.18 -14.08 -9.51
CA LEU A 19 -6.29 -13.88 -8.59
C LEU A 19 -6.11 -14.75 -7.34
N SER A 20 -6.46 -14.19 -6.18
CA SER A 20 -6.40 -14.91 -4.91
C SER A 20 -7.49 -14.39 -4.00
N ASP A 21 -8.28 -15.31 -3.44
CA ASP A 21 -9.35 -14.96 -2.50
C ASP A 21 -8.83 -14.31 -1.22
N LYS A 22 -7.55 -14.55 -0.87
CA LYS A 22 -6.87 -13.88 0.24
C LYS A 22 -6.67 -12.38 0.03
N LEU A 23 -6.78 -11.87 -1.20
CA LEU A 23 -6.64 -10.44 -1.48
C LEU A 23 -8.00 -9.76 -1.75
N ASN A 24 -9.13 -10.44 -1.53
CA ASN A 24 -10.48 -9.89 -1.75
C ASN A 24 -10.86 -8.70 -0.84
N TYR A 25 -10.00 -8.29 0.09
CA TYR A 25 -10.24 -7.13 0.94
C TYR A 25 -10.20 -5.83 0.12
N LYS A 26 -11.33 -5.12 0.04
CA LYS A 26 -11.48 -3.85 -0.71
C LYS A 26 -10.42 -2.79 -0.35
N LYS A 27 -9.93 -2.80 0.89
CA LYS A 27 -8.86 -1.92 1.40
C LYS A 27 -7.78 -2.78 2.07
N LEU A 28 -6.53 -2.59 1.67
CA LEU A 28 -5.37 -3.04 2.44
C LEU A 28 -5.23 -2.18 3.71
N LYS A 29 -4.38 -2.63 4.64
CA LYS A 29 -4.09 -1.93 5.89
C LYS A 29 -3.72 -0.44 5.68
N PRO A 30 -3.93 0.40 6.70
CA PRO A 30 -3.51 1.80 6.66
C PRO A 30 -1.99 1.95 6.67
N PHE A 31 -1.47 2.87 5.86
CA PHE A 31 -0.06 3.26 5.79
C PHE A 31 0.11 4.72 6.18
N LYS A 32 1.20 5.04 6.88
CA LYS A 32 1.53 6.42 7.28
C LYS A 32 2.33 7.12 6.20
N ILE A 33 1.95 8.33 5.80
CA ILE A 33 2.72 9.15 4.86
C ILE A 33 3.96 9.71 5.55
N ILE A 34 5.14 9.38 5.01
CA ILE A 34 6.43 9.91 5.45
C ILE A 34 6.71 11.26 4.80
N LYS A 35 6.56 11.34 3.48
CA LYS A 35 6.79 12.56 2.71
C LYS A 35 5.94 12.62 1.45
N LYS A 36 5.59 13.83 1.02
CA LYS A 36 5.05 14.10 -0.30
C LYS A 36 6.22 14.28 -1.26
N VAL A 37 6.20 13.58 -2.40
CA VAL A 37 7.26 13.67 -3.42
C VAL A 37 6.80 14.54 -4.58
N LEU A 38 5.58 14.33 -5.05
CA LEU A 38 4.93 15.13 -6.10
C LEU A 38 3.51 15.49 -5.66
N LEU A 39 2.76 16.20 -6.52
CA LEU A 39 1.36 16.56 -6.25
C LEU A 39 0.51 15.33 -5.88
N ILE A 40 0.72 14.22 -6.61
CA ILE A 40 -0.01 12.95 -6.47
C ILE A 40 0.84 11.80 -5.90
N ASN A 41 2.18 11.91 -5.85
CA ASN A 41 3.05 10.82 -5.37
C ASN A 41 3.52 11.04 -3.92
N TYR A 42 3.39 10.01 -3.11
CA TYR A 42 3.71 10.03 -1.68
C TYR A 42 4.61 8.85 -1.31
N LYS A 43 5.60 9.09 -0.44
CA LYS A 43 6.39 8.03 0.20
C LYS A 43 5.69 7.59 1.48
N LEU A 44 5.42 6.29 1.59
CA LEU A 44 4.70 5.68 2.71
C LEU A 44 5.66 4.88 3.61
N LYS A 45 5.33 4.77 4.90
CA LYS A 45 6.04 3.90 5.85
C LYS A 45 5.54 2.47 5.69
N LEU A 46 6.46 1.55 5.40
CA LEU A 46 6.15 0.13 5.38
C LEU A 46 5.75 -0.35 6.79
N LEU A 47 4.73 -1.19 6.85
CA LEU A 47 4.31 -1.83 8.10
C LEU A 47 5.25 -3.00 8.39
N ASN A 48 5.70 -3.13 9.64
CA ASN A 48 6.59 -4.22 10.08
C ASN A 48 6.02 -5.64 9.87
N ILE A 49 4.70 -5.75 9.64
CA ILE A 49 3.99 -7.01 9.42
C ILE A 49 4.19 -7.51 7.97
N ILE A 50 4.54 -6.63 7.04
CA ILE A 50 4.70 -6.98 5.62
C ILE A 50 6.06 -7.64 5.43
N ARG A 51 6.05 -8.89 4.99
CA ARG A 51 7.25 -9.63 4.56
C ARG A 51 7.34 -9.62 3.04
N TYR A 52 8.55 -9.41 2.52
CA TYR A 52 8.86 -9.58 1.11
C TYR A 52 9.43 -10.98 0.88
N TYR A 53 8.94 -11.63 -0.17
CA TYR A 53 9.52 -12.88 -0.67
C TYR A 53 10.04 -12.61 -2.08
N LEU A 54 11.33 -12.86 -2.30
CA LEU A 54 11.91 -12.89 -3.63
C LEU A 54 11.39 -14.14 -4.33
N VAL A 55 10.69 -13.96 -5.46
CA VAL A 55 10.33 -15.04 -6.36
C VAL A 55 11.31 -14.93 -7.53
N PHE A 56 12.31 -15.80 -7.54
CA PHE A 56 13.25 -15.96 -8.64
C PHE A 56 12.62 -16.80 -9.75
#